data_AF-A0A1A8BLA6-F1
#
_entry.id   AF-A0A1A8BLA6-F1
#
_cell.length_a   1.000
_cell.length_b   1.000
_cell.length_c   1.000
_cell.angle_alpha   90.00
_cell.angle_beta   90.00
_cell.angle_gamma   90.00
#
_symmetry.space_group_name_H-M   'P 1'
#
loop_
_entity.id
_entity.type
_entity.pdbx_description
1 polymer ?
#
loop_
_entity_poly.entity_id
_entity_poly.type
_entity_poly.pdbx_seq_one_letter_code
_entity_poly.pdbx_strand_id
1 'polypeptide(L)'
;MSGTHLEEWQRRSFDILSGTCTPEQKADAYRAHILSIQYAWATSQLSLAGMGSLLRTYSERYAAVLDSDDPHTGLNNYAESALHLARSQRNHSDKWESSLSAESVLQISSVQWMIQAGTGGDGVTVATADLNIPVG
;
A
#
# COMPACT_ATOMS: atom_id res chain seq x y z
N MET A 1 -4.17 -27.45 -7.84
CA MET A 1 -5.03 -26.51 -8.61
C MET A 1 -5.76 -27.34 -9.65
N SER A 2 -6.98 -27.00 -10.05
CA SER A 2 -7.58 -27.67 -11.21
C SER A 2 -6.75 -27.41 -12.47
N GLY A 3 -6.80 -28.30 -13.46
CA GLY A 3 -6.06 -28.12 -14.73
C GLY A 3 -6.38 -26.78 -15.41
N THR A 4 -7.66 -26.41 -15.40
CA THR A 4 -8.14 -25.11 -15.92
C THR A 4 -7.51 -23.91 -15.20
N HIS A 5 -7.34 -23.97 -13.88
CA HIS A 5 -6.76 -22.88 -13.10
C HIS A 5 -5.24 -22.76 -13.30
N LEU A 6 -4.57 -23.88 -13.63
CA LEU A 6 -3.15 -23.88 -13.97
C LEU A 6 -2.90 -23.32 -15.38
N GLU A 7 -3.70 -23.71 -16.38
CA GLU A 7 -3.62 -23.16 -17.73
C GLU A 7 -3.83 -21.65 -17.75
N GLU A 8 -4.82 -21.17 -17.00
CA GLU A 8 -5.13 -19.76 -16.82
C GLU A 8 -3.99 -18.99 -16.12
N TRP A 9 -3.33 -19.59 -15.13
CA TRP A 9 -2.12 -19.02 -14.53
C TRP A 9 -1.02 -18.92 -15.59
N GLN A 10 -0.69 -20.03 -16.26
CA GLN A 10 0.40 -20.10 -17.23
C GLN A 10 0.23 -19.09 -18.37
N ARG A 11 -0.99 -18.96 -18.91
CA ARG A 11 -1.30 -17.97 -19.95
C ARG A 11 -0.98 -16.55 -19.49
N ARG A 12 -1.51 -16.14 -18.33
CA ARG A 12 -1.24 -14.80 -17.76
C ARG A 12 0.25 -14.56 -17.49
N SER A 13 0.95 -15.60 -17.01
CA SER A 13 2.40 -15.51 -16.77
C SER A 13 3.18 -15.34 -18.08
N PHE A 14 2.78 -16.02 -19.15
CA PHE A 14 3.37 -15.82 -20.48
C PHE A 14 3.10 -14.40 -20.99
N ASP A 15 1.86 -13.93 -20.90
CA ASP A 15 1.47 -12.59 -21.37
C ASP A 15 2.28 -11.49 -20.65
N ILE A 16 2.49 -11.63 -19.32
CA ILE A 16 3.32 -10.70 -18.55
C ILE A 16 4.78 -10.72 -19.04
N LEU A 17 5.33 -11.90 -19.32
CA LEU A 17 6.75 -12.10 -19.67
C LEU A 17 7.05 -11.76 -21.13
N SER A 18 6.08 -11.90 -22.03
CA SER A 18 6.22 -11.55 -23.45
C SER A 18 6.38 -10.04 -23.67
N GLY A 19 6.01 -9.22 -22.68
CA GLY A 19 6.07 -7.76 -22.76
C GLY A 19 5.02 -7.13 -23.68
N THR A 20 4.05 -7.92 -24.16
CA THR A 20 3.00 -7.45 -25.07
C THR A 20 1.80 -6.86 -24.33
N CYS A 21 1.75 -6.99 -23.00
CA CYS A 21 0.67 -6.45 -22.17
C CYS A 21 0.77 -4.93 -22.01
N THR A 22 -0.37 -4.25 -22.06
CA THR A 22 -0.48 -2.89 -21.53
C THR A 22 -0.29 -2.90 -20.00
N PRO A 23 0.07 -1.75 -19.38
CA PRO A 23 0.13 -1.64 -17.92
C PRO A 23 -1.17 -2.08 -17.22
N GLU A 24 -2.33 -1.78 -17.82
CA GLU A 24 -3.65 -2.22 -17.34
C GLU A 24 -3.77 -3.75 -17.31
N GLN A 25 -3.48 -4.39 -18.44
CA GLN A 25 -3.52 -5.85 -18.57
C GLN A 25 -2.52 -6.53 -17.62
N LYS A 26 -1.35 -5.94 -17.44
CA LYS A 26 -0.32 -6.43 -16.52
C LYS A 26 -0.78 -6.34 -15.07
N ALA A 27 -1.42 -5.24 -14.68
CA ALA A 27 -1.98 -5.06 -13.35
C ALA A 27 -3.12 -6.06 -13.07
N ASP A 28 -4.01 -6.27 -14.03
CA ASP A 28 -5.10 -7.25 -13.94
C ASP A 28 -4.58 -8.69 -13.85
N ALA A 29 -3.54 -9.02 -14.62
CA ALA A 29 -2.88 -10.31 -14.55
C ALA A 29 -2.23 -10.56 -13.17
N TYR A 30 -1.58 -9.57 -12.58
CA TYR A 30 -1.06 -9.67 -11.20
C TYR A 30 -2.18 -9.80 -10.16
N ARG A 31 -3.28 -9.05 -10.28
CA ARG A 31 -4.47 -9.23 -9.44
C ARG A 31 -5.03 -10.65 -9.52
N ALA A 32 -5.14 -11.19 -10.73
CA ALA A 32 -5.60 -12.56 -10.93
C ALA A 32 -4.66 -13.58 -10.27
N HIS A 33 -3.34 -13.38 -10.34
CA HIS A 33 -2.38 -14.23 -9.63
C HIS A 33 -2.54 -14.16 -8.11
N ILE A 34 -2.75 -12.97 -7.55
CA ILE A 34 -3.01 -12.80 -6.11
C ILE A 34 -4.24 -13.61 -5.69
N LEU A 35 -5.35 -13.53 -6.44
CA LEU A 35 -6.55 -14.30 -6.18
C LEU A 35 -6.31 -15.82 -6.30
N SER A 36 -5.57 -16.25 -7.33
CA SER A 36 -5.17 -17.65 -7.50
C SER A 36 -4.34 -18.19 -6.33
N ILE A 37 -3.43 -17.39 -5.80
CA ILE A 37 -2.60 -17.74 -4.62
C ILE A 37 -3.47 -17.86 -3.37
N GLN A 38 -4.35 -16.89 -3.13
CA GLN A 38 -5.28 -16.92 -2.00
C GLN A 38 -6.22 -18.14 -2.07
N TYR A 39 -6.74 -18.46 -3.25
CA TYR A 39 -7.56 -19.64 -3.47
C TYR A 39 -6.79 -20.94 -3.23
N ALA A 40 -5.57 -21.06 -3.77
CA ALA A 40 -4.73 -22.23 -3.56
C ALA A 40 -4.38 -22.44 -2.08
N TRP A 41 -4.18 -21.36 -1.33
CA TRP A 41 -4.03 -21.40 0.13
C TRP A 41 -5.31 -21.86 0.83
N ALA A 42 -6.45 -21.24 0.51
CA ALA A 42 -7.75 -21.58 1.11
C ALA A 42 -8.18 -23.03 0.85
N THR A 43 -7.67 -23.65 -0.22
CA THR A 43 -7.93 -25.05 -0.59
C THR A 43 -6.82 -26.01 -0.15
N SER A 44 -5.91 -25.58 0.72
CA SER A 44 -4.80 -26.38 1.28
C SER A 44 -3.81 -26.93 0.23
N GLN A 45 -3.71 -26.28 -0.93
CA GLN A 45 -2.81 -26.67 -2.02
C GLN A 45 -1.44 -25.97 -1.92
N LEU A 46 -1.32 -25.00 -1.01
CA LEU A 46 -0.13 -24.19 -0.80
C LEU A 46 0.22 -24.22 0.69
N SER A 47 1.49 -24.15 1.04
CA SER A 47 1.91 -23.96 2.44
C SER A 47 1.78 -22.49 2.85
N LEU A 48 1.73 -22.22 4.16
CA LEU A 48 1.67 -20.85 4.69
C LEU A 48 2.88 -20.02 4.24
N ALA A 49 4.08 -20.60 4.30
CA ALA A 49 5.31 -19.94 3.86
C ALA A 49 5.31 -19.71 2.33
N GLY A 50 4.81 -20.68 1.55
CA GLY A 50 4.64 -20.54 0.11
C GLY A 50 3.67 -19.42 -0.25
N MET A 51 2.51 -19.38 0.43
CA MET A 51 1.52 -18.31 0.29
C MET A 51 2.11 -16.94 0.61
N GLY A 52 2.80 -16.79 1.75
CA GLY A 52 3.40 -15.52 2.15
C GLY A 52 4.44 -15.02 1.14
N SER A 53 5.33 -15.91 0.66
CA SER A 53 6.36 -15.53 -0.31
C SER A 53 5.79 -15.12 -1.68
N LEU A 54 4.82 -15.87 -2.21
CA LEU A 54 4.17 -15.58 -3.48
C LEU A 54 3.30 -14.32 -3.38
N LEU A 55 2.49 -14.21 -2.32
CA LEU A 55 1.62 -13.06 -2.12
C LEU A 55 2.44 -11.77 -2.05
N ARG A 56 3.54 -11.76 -1.29
CA ARG A 56 4.47 -10.63 -1.23
C ARG A 56 4.98 -10.28 -2.63
N THR A 57 5.56 -11.24 -3.34
CA THR A 57 6.15 -11.03 -4.67
C THR A 57 5.16 -10.43 -5.66
N TYR A 58 3.94 -10.98 -5.73
CA TYR A 58 2.94 -10.51 -6.68
C TYR A 58 2.27 -9.20 -6.24
N SER A 59 2.16 -8.94 -4.94
CA SER A 59 1.70 -7.65 -4.42
C SER A 59 2.70 -6.54 -4.72
N GLU A 60 4.00 -6.79 -4.52
CA GLU A 60 5.07 -5.84 -4.85
C GLU A 60 5.09 -5.53 -6.36
N ARG A 61 4.96 -6.56 -7.22
CA ARG A 61 4.88 -6.37 -8.68
C ARG A 61 3.63 -5.62 -9.10
N TYR A 62 2.51 -5.86 -8.43
CA TYR A 62 1.27 -5.15 -8.68
C TYR A 62 1.39 -3.66 -8.31
N ALA A 63 1.91 -3.37 -7.11
CA ALA A 63 2.18 -2.01 -6.66
C ALA A 63 3.15 -1.29 -7.60
N ALA A 64 4.22 -1.95 -8.06
CA ALA A 64 5.16 -1.37 -9.02
C ALA A 64 4.52 -0.92 -10.35
N VAL A 65 3.46 -1.60 -10.82
CA VAL A 65 2.70 -1.17 -12.00
C VAL A 65 1.77 0.01 -11.66
N LEU A 66 1.20 0.04 -10.46
CA LEU A 66 0.33 1.15 -10.04
C LEU A 66 1.10 2.44 -9.79
N ASP A 67 2.21 2.34 -9.07
CA ASP A 67 2.98 3.48 -8.54
C ASP A 67 4.07 3.95 -9.51
N SER A 68 4.21 3.32 -10.68
CA SER A 68 5.19 3.71 -11.69
C SER A 68 4.81 5.07 -12.31
N ASP A 69 5.73 6.02 -12.22
CA ASP A 69 5.64 7.34 -12.86
C ASP A 69 5.94 7.29 -14.38
N ASP A 70 6.46 6.18 -14.90
CA ASP A 70 6.67 5.99 -16.34
C ASP A 70 5.32 5.75 -17.04
N PRO A 71 4.90 6.62 -17.99
CA PRO A 71 3.66 6.47 -18.74
C PRO A 71 3.57 5.17 -19.55
N HIS A 72 4.71 4.55 -19.88
CA HIS A 72 4.75 3.31 -20.66
C HIS A 72 4.59 2.04 -19.81
N THR A 73 4.94 2.10 -18.51
CA THR A 73 4.89 0.92 -17.63
C THR A 73 3.92 1.05 -16.46
N GLY A 74 3.47 2.27 -16.17
CA GLY A 74 2.67 2.60 -15.01
C GLY A 74 1.20 2.91 -15.30
N LEU A 75 0.36 2.68 -14.29
CA LEU A 75 -1.05 3.09 -14.26
C LEU A 75 -1.30 4.38 -13.48
N ASN A 76 -0.25 5.01 -12.92
CA ASN A 76 -0.34 6.25 -12.13
C ASN A 76 -0.80 7.48 -12.93
N ASN A 77 -1.19 7.32 -14.19
CA ASN A 77 -1.60 8.41 -15.08
C ASN A 77 -2.95 9.05 -14.72
N TYR A 78 -3.73 8.45 -13.80
CA TYR A 78 -4.98 9.06 -13.29
C TYR A 78 -4.77 9.97 -12.08
N ALA A 79 -3.62 9.87 -11.40
CA ALA A 79 -3.28 10.79 -10.33
C ALA A 79 -2.75 12.11 -10.89
N GLU A 80 -2.11 12.15 -12.06
CA GLU A 80 -1.57 13.41 -12.62
C GLU A 80 -2.65 14.48 -12.77
N SER A 81 -3.84 14.15 -13.28
CA SER A 81 -4.96 15.11 -13.44
C SER A 81 -5.51 15.60 -12.09
N ALA A 82 -5.69 14.69 -11.13
CA ALA A 82 -6.20 15.01 -9.78
C ALA A 82 -5.15 15.71 -8.91
N LEU A 83 -3.88 15.32 -9.03
CA LEU A 83 -2.73 15.92 -8.37
C LEU A 83 -2.32 17.23 -9.04
N HIS A 84 -2.56 17.47 -10.34
CA HIS A 84 -2.38 18.79 -10.96
C HIS A 84 -3.39 19.81 -10.41
N LEU A 85 -4.65 19.38 -10.20
CA LEU A 85 -5.68 20.17 -9.54
C LEU A 85 -5.28 20.52 -8.09
N ALA A 86 -4.63 19.59 -7.38
CA ALA A 86 -4.17 19.80 -6.01
C ALA A 86 -2.79 20.48 -5.89
N ARG A 87 -1.89 20.32 -6.88
CA ARG A 87 -0.51 20.87 -6.89
C ARG A 87 -0.51 22.40 -6.97
N SER A 88 -1.46 22.96 -7.70
CA SER A 88 -1.68 24.42 -7.77
C SER A 88 -2.42 24.96 -6.54
N GLN A 89 -3.02 24.08 -5.73
CA GLN A 89 -3.61 24.35 -4.42
C GLN A 89 -2.69 23.87 -3.29
N ARG A 90 -1.36 24.07 -3.43
CA ARG A 90 -0.45 23.98 -2.28
C ARG A 90 -1.04 24.88 -1.20
N ASN A 91 -1.50 24.30 -0.07
CA ASN A 91 -2.14 24.90 1.12
C ASN A 91 -1.81 26.38 1.42
N HIS A 92 -2.16 27.28 0.51
CA HIS A 92 -1.98 28.73 0.55
C HIS A 92 -3.34 29.40 0.32
N SER A 93 -4.43 28.64 0.43
CA SER A 93 -5.74 29.22 0.53
C SER A 93 -5.85 29.82 1.93
N ASP A 94 -5.95 31.15 1.99
CA ASP A 94 -6.28 31.90 3.21
C ASP A 94 -7.64 31.48 3.81
N LYS A 95 -8.42 30.67 3.07
CA LYS A 95 -9.72 30.13 3.47
C LYS A 95 -9.65 28.68 3.96
N TRP A 96 -8.51 28.00 3.82
CA TRP A 96 -8.37 26.65 4.36
C TRP A 96 -8.12 26.74 5.85
N GLU A 97 -9.17 26.46 6.61
CA GLU A 97 -9.12 26.32 8.06
C GLU A 97 -9.07 24.83 8.38
N SER A 98 -8.07 24.41 9.15
CA SER A 98 -8.06 23.07 9.74
C SER A 98 -9.30 22.94 10.62
N SER A 99 -10.08 21.86 10.47
CA SER A 99 -11.16 21.54 11.41
C SER A 99 -10.64 21.16 12.80
N LEU A 100 -9.33 20.97 12.92
CA LEU A 100 -8.62 20.74 14.17
C LEU A 100 -8.04 22.06 14.69
N SER A 101 -8.54 22.52 15.83
CA SER A 101 -7.90 23.52 16.69
C SER A 101 -7.10 22.84 17.80
N ALA A 102 -6.21 23.58 18.48
CA ALA A 102 -5.49 23.05 19.64
C ALA A 102 -6.47 22.52 20.70
N GLU A 103 -7.55 23.26 20.97
CA GLU A 103 -8.62 22.85 21.88
C GLU A 103 -9.33 21.58 21.39
N SER A 104 -9.67 21.47 20.10
CA SER A 104 -10.37 20.26 19.61
C SER A 104 -9.48 19.02 19.70
N VAL A 105 -8.15 19.18 19.50
CA VAL A 105 -7.19 18.09 19.63
C VAL A 105 -7.08 17.62 21.08
N LEU A 106 -7.11 18.54 22.05
CA LEU A 106 -7.12 18.21 23.49
C LEU A 106 -8.41 17.50 23.94
N GLN A 107 -9.49 17.57 23.16
CA GLN A 107 -10.74 16.85 23.44
C GLN A 107 -10.75 15.42 22.88
N ILE A 108 -9.75 15.03 22.09
CA ILE A 108 -9.68 13.67 21.53
C ILE A 108 -9.35 12.69 22.66
N SER A 109 -10.18 11.64 22.82
CA SER A 109 -10.07 10.69 23.93
C SER A 109 -8.69 10.03 24.03
N SER A 110 -8.07 9.67 22.90
CA SER A 110 -6.72 9.09 22.88
C SER A 110 -5.64 10.09 23.31
N VAL A 111 -5.78 11.38 22.98
CA VAL A 111 -4.86 12.45 23.39
C VAL A 111 -4.98 12.69 24.90
N GLN A 112 -6.21 12.73 25.43
CA GLN A 112 -6.44 12.84 26.87
C GLN A 112 -5.83 11.66 27.64
N TRP A 113 -6.00 10.44 27.11
CA TRP A 113 -5.37 9.24 27.66
C TRP A 113 -3.84 9.34 27.66
N MET A 114 -3.21 9.82 26.58
CA MET A 114 -1.75 10.03 26.57
C MET A 114 -1.30 11.07 27.59
N ILE A 115 -2.01 12.20 27.71
CA ILE A 115 -1.66 13.25 28.68
C ILE A 115 -1.78 12.71 30.11
N GLN A 116 -2.85 11.99 30.42
CA GLN A 116 -3.05 11.36 31.74
C GLN A 116 -1.99 10.31 32.04
N ALA A 117 -1.62 9.49 31.05
CA ALA A 117 -0.56 8.49 31.17
C ALA A 117 0.83 9.14 31.37
N GLY A 118 1.09 10.32 30.81
CA GLY A 118 2.33 11.07 31.03
C GLY A 118 2.35 11.89 32.33
N THR A 119 1.20 12.16 32.95
CA THR A 119 1.08 12.93 34.20
C THR A 119 1.14 12.04 35.44
N GLY A 120 0.78 10.76 35.30
CA GLY A 120 1.05 9.73 36.30
C GLY A 120 2.51 9.32 36.23
N GLY A 121 3.31 9.77 37.20
CA GLY A 121 4.74 9.49 37.27
C GLY A 121 5.06 7.99 37.22
N ASP A 122 5.48 7.52 36.05
CA ASP A 122 6.75 6.84 35.85
C ASP A 122 7.16 7.08 34.41
N GLY A 123 8.28 7.77 34.22
CA GLY A 123 8.72 8.20 32.90
C GLY A 123 8.86 7.01 31.95
N VAL A 124 8.20 7.08 30.79
CA VAL A 124 8.67 6.32 29.63
C VAL A 124 10.02 6.91 29.27
N THR A 125 11.08 6.40 29.90
CA THR A 125 12.45 6.68 29.48
C THR A 125 12.65 5.91 28.19
N VAL A 126 12.34 6.54 27.06
CA VAL A 126 12.96 6.15 25.80
C VAL A 126 14.47 6.23 26.06
N ALA A 127 15.17 5.11 25.90
CA ALA A 127 16.61 5.09 26.09
C ALA A 127 17.21 6.15 25.18
N THR A 128 18.20 6.92 25.67
CA THR A 128 18.81 8.01 24.91
C THR A 128 19.35 7.57 23.53
N ALA A 129 19.59 6.27 23.33
CA ALA A 129 19.98 5.68 22.05
C ALA A 129 18.86 5.69 21.00
N ASP A 130 17.59 5.70 21.40
CA ASP A 130 16.44 5.55 20.50
C ASP A 130 15.84 6.90 20.05
N LEU A 131 16.34 8.03 20.59
CA LEU A 131 15.80 9.37 20.32
C LEU A 131 16.10 9.90 18.91
N ASN A 132 16.99 9.25 18.14
CA ASN A 132 17.38 9.69 16.81
C ASN A 132 17.82 8.52 15.93
N ILE A 133 16.95 7.53 15.70
CA ILE A 133 17.21 6.52 14.67
C ILE A 133 16.75 7.10 13.33
N PRO A 134 17.66 7.52 12.42
CA PRO A 134 17.28 7.88 11.07
C PRO A 134 16.79 6.60 10.36
N VAL A 135 15.52 6.61 9.96
CA VAL A 135 14.99 5.63 9.01
C VAL A 135 15.48 6.07 7.63
N GLY A 136 16.54 5.41 7.17
CA GLY A 136 17.00 5.47 5.78
C GLY A 136 16.22 4.50 4.90
#